data_AF-A0A838WL62-F1
#
_entry.id   AF-A0A838WL62-F1
#
_cell.length_a   1.000
_cell.length_b   1.000
_cell.length_c   1.000
_cell.angle_alpha   90.00
_cell.angle_beta   90.00
_cell.angle_gamma   90.00
#
_symmetry.space_group_name_H-M   'P 1'
#
loop_
_entity.id
_entity.type
_entity.pdbx_description
1 polymer ?
#
loop_
_entity_poly.entity_id
_entity_poly.type
_entity_poly.pdbx_seq_one_letter_code
_entity_poly.pdbx_strand_id
1 'polypeptide(L)'
;EPLLKSAPYHEIAPHLVLMAFLHRVVNGGGTLEREYAIGSGRMDICLRYGKVVMGIELKLWRERKSDPLIKGLTQLDKYLDGLGLDTGWLVIFDRRPGLPPMGERISTEEVISPRGRTITLIRS
;
A
#
# COMPACT_ATOMS: atom_id res chain seq x y z
N GLU A 1 25.94 -20.65 1.77
CA GLU A 1 26.15 -19.29 1.22
C GLU A 1 25.37 -18.26 2.02
N PRO A 2 25.98 -17.16 2.50
CA PRO A 2 25.38 -16.26 3.47
C PRO A 2 24.65 -15.03 2.88
N LEU A 3 24.23 -15.05 1.61
CA LEU A 3 23.69 -13.87 0.93
C LEU A 3 22.24 -13.46 1.29
N LEU A 4 21.50 -14.29 2.03
CA LEU A 4 20.08 -14.03 2.34
C LEU A 4 19.82 -13.35 3.70
N LYS A 5 20.84 -13.16 4.54
CA LYS A 5 20.66 -12.62 5.90
C LYS A 5 20.70 -11.08 5.99
N SER A 6 21.00 -10.35 4.92
CA SER A 6 21.26 -8.90 4.98
C SER A 6 20.51 -8.03 3.97
N ALA A 7 19.63 -8.58 3.14
CA ALA A 7 18.72 -7.76 2.36
C ALA A 7 17.54 -7.30 3.23
N PRO A 8 16.95 -6.10 3.02
CA PRO A 8 15.71 -5.65 3.68
C PRO A 8 14.48 -6.44 3.19
N TYR A 9 14.63 -7.75 3.04
CA TYR A 9 13.64 -8.69 2.52
C TYR A 9 12.38 -8.68 3.37
N HIS A 10 12.53 -8.58 4.69
CA HIS A 10 11.38 -8.45 5.57
C HIS A 10 10.61 -7.16 5.28
N GLU A 11 11.27 -6.05 4.97
CA GLU A 11 10.62 -4.74 4.76
C GLU A 11 9.78 -4.72 3.49
N ILE A 12 10.23 -5.37 2.43
CA ILE A 12 9.55 -5.37 1.13
C ILE A 12 8.60 -6.57 1.00
N ALA A 13 8.67 -7.59 1.86
CA ALA A 13 7.84 -8.79 1.75
C ALA A 13 6.32 -8.53 1.63
N PRO A 14 5.67 -7.66 2.44
CA PRO A 14 4.24 -7.38 2.27
C PRO A 14 3.93 -6.75 0.91
N HIS A 15 4.82 -5.86 0.45
CA HIS A 15 4.73 -5.23 -0.86
C HIS A 15 4.86 -6.27 -1.99
N LEU A 16 5.83 -7.19 -1.88
CA LEU A 16 6.05 -8.26 -2.86
C LEU A 16 4.86 -9.23 -2.94
N VAL A 17 4.33 -9.64 -1.78
CA VAL A 17 3.17 -10.54 -1.72
C VAL A 17 1.94 -9.88 -2.32
N LEU A 18 1.65 -8.62 -1.95
CA LEU A 18 0.54 -7.89 -2.54
C LEU A 18 0.73 -7.67 -4.04
N MET A 19 1.92 -7.29 -4.49
CA MET A 19 2.20 -7.14 -5.92
C MET A 19 2.08 -8.45 -6.69
N ALA A 20 2.51 -9.59 -6.11
CA ALA A 20 2.34 -10.90 -6.72
C ALA A 20 0.86 -11.28 -6.83
N PHE A 21 0.06 -10.96 -5.81
CA PHE A 21 -1.39 -11.13 -5.85
C PHE A 21 -2.03 -10.26 -6.95
N LEU A 22 -1.69 -8.96 -6.98
CA LEU A 22 -2.23 -8.01 -7.96
C LEU A 22 -1.75 -8.30 -9.39
N HIS A 23 -0.62 -8.97 -9.58
CA HIS A 23 -0.17 -9.41 -10.90
C HIS A 23 -1.19 -10.34 -11.59
N ARG A 24 -2.07 -11.00 -10.84
CA ARG A 24 -3.18 -11.77 -11.44
C ARG A 24 -4.12 -10.91 -12.30
N VAL A 25 -4.20 -9.60 -12.04
CA VAL A 25 -4.96 -8.66 -12.87
C VAL A 25 -4.32 -8.50 -14.25
N VAL A 26 -2.99 -8.57 -14.35
CA VAL A 26 -2.28 -8.59 -15.64
C VAL A 26 -2.66 -9.83 -16.45
N ASN A 27 -2.77 -10.99 -15.79
CA ASN A 27 -3.18 -12.23 -16.45
C ASN A 27 -4.62 -12.18 -16.99
N GLY A 28 -5.46 -11.28 -16.47
CA GLY A 28 -6.82 -11.02 -16.96
C GLY A 28 -6.90 -9.97 -18.07
N GLY A 29 -5.78 -9.45 -18.57
CA GLY A 29 -5.74 -8.38 -19.58
C GLY A 29 -5.69 -6.95 -19.01
N GLY A 30 -5.45 -6.79 -17.71
CA GLY A 30 -5.20 -5.48 -17.09
C GLY A 30 -3.72 -5.05 -17.13
N THR A 31 -3.44 -3.87 -16.60
CA THR A 31 -2.07 -3.38 -16.39
C THR A 31 -1.83 -3.02 -14.92
N LEU A 32 -0.57 -3.14 -14.50
CA LEU A 32 -0.12 -2.84 -13.15
C LEU A 32 1.13 -1.94 -13.23
N GLU A 33 0.92 -0.64 -13.06
CA GLU A 33 1.97 0.37 -12.99
C GLU A 33 2.43 0.50 -11.54
N ARG A 34 3.74 0.56 -11.31
CA ARG A 34 4.32 0.79 -9.97
C ARG A 34 5.31 1.93 -10.03
N GLU A 35 5.17 2.88 -9.11
CA GLU A 35 6.18 3.91 -8.88
C GLU A 35 6.84 3.68 -7.52
N TYR A 36 8.15 3.44 -7.55
CA TYR A 36 8.94 3.19 -6.35
C TYR A 36 9.84 4.38 -6.04
N ALA A 37 9.62 5.03 -4.90
CA ALA A 37 10.51 6.07 -4.40
C ALA A 37 11.52 5.48 -3.41
N ILE A 38 12.66 5.04 -3.95
CA ILE A 38 13.81 4.46 -3.22
C ILE A 38 14.15 5.32 -1.99
N GLY A 39 14.31 4.69 -0.82
CA GLY A 39 14.70 5.35 0.44
C GLY A 39 13.54 5.93 1.27
N SER A 40 12.36 6.12 0.68
CA SER A 40 11.19 6.66 1.40
C SER A 40 10.18 5.61 1.87
N GLY A 41 10.33 4.36 1.41
CA GLY A 41 9.40 3.26 1.69
C GLY A 41 8.00 3.48 1.10
N ARG A 42 7.89 4.31 0.07
CA ARG A 42 6.64 4.57 -0.67
C ARG A 42 6.52 3.59 -1.82
N MET A 43 5.31 3.10 -2.04
CA MET A 43 4.99 2.30 -3.21
C MET A 43 3.58 2.66 -3.66
N ASP A 44 3.54 3.58 -4.61
CA ASP A 44 2.31 3.99 -5.26
C ASP A 44 2.06 2.96 -6.39
N ILE A 45 0.92 2.27 -6.33
CA ILE A 45 0.48 1.29 -7.33
C ILE A 45 -0.73 1.86 -8.07
N CYS A 46 -0.68 1.86 -9.40
CA CYS A 46 -1.85 2.08 -10.24
C CYS A 46 -2.23 0.75 -10.90
N LEU A 47 -3.44 0.31 -10.61
CA LEU A 47 -4.04 -0.87 -11.21
C LEU A 47 -5.09 -0.45 -12.22
N ARG A 48 -4.97 -0.94 -13.47
CA ARG A 48 -5.96 -0.71 -14.53
C ARG A 48 -6.54 -2.04 -14.98
N TYR A 49 -7.86 -2.14 -15.03
CA TYR A 49 -8.56 -3.32 -15.54
C TYR A 49 -9.83 -2.90 -16.28
N GLY A 50 -9.83 -3.04 -17.61
CA GLY A 50 -10.88 -2.47 -18.45
C GLY A 50 -10.96 -0.94 -18.26
N LYS A 51 -12.11 -0.45 -17.81
CA LYS A 51 -12.33 0.99 -17.51
C LYS A 51 -12.00 1.38 -16.06
N VAL A 52 -11.68 0.40 -15.21
CA VAL A 52 -11.39 0.64 -13.78
C VAL A 52 -9.93 1.07 -13.64
N VAL A 53 -9.71 2.16 -12.91
CA VAL A 53 -8.38 2.62 -12.49
C VAL A 53 -8.40 2.75 -10.96
N MET A 54 -7.38 2.22 -10.30
CA MET A 54 -7.29 2.21 -8.84
C MET A 54 -5.90 2.65 -8.39
N GLY A 55 -5.84 3.73 -7.62
CA GLY A 55 -4.64 4.15 -6.90
C GLY A 55 -4.55 3.50 -5.53
N ILE A 56 -3.43 2.84 -5.24
CA ILE A 56 -3.15 2.17 -3.97
C ILE A 56 -1.83 2.70 -3.43
N GLU A 57 -1.83 3.16 -2.18
CA GLU A 57 -0.62 3.53 -1.45
C GLU A 57 -0.38 2.53 -0.31
N LEU A 58 0.87 2.09 -0.16
CA LEU A 58 1.26 1.15 0.89
C LEU A 58 2.12 1.84 1.96
N LYS A 59 1.90 1.44 3.21
CA LYS A 59 2.67 1.89 4.37
C LYS A 59 3.01 0.73 5.29
N LEU A 60 4.20 0.83 5.89
CA LEU A 60 4.61 -0.03 7.00
C LEU A 60 4.59 0.80 8.29
N TRP A 61 3.85 0.34 9.28
CA TRP A 61 3.95 0.89 10.63
C TRP A 61 4.95 0.06 11.44
N ARG A 62 6.06 0.69 11.84
CA ARG A 62 7.16 0.07 12.58
C ARG A 62 7.12 0.47 14.05
N GLU A 63 7.76 -0.33 14.89
CA GLU A 63 8.03 0.04 16.29
C GLU A 63 8.69 1.43 16.35
N ARG A 64 8.29 2.25 17.34
CA ARG A 64 8.84 3.60 17.59
C ARG A 64 8.66 4.59 16.44
N LYS A 65 7.82 4.28 15.45
CA LYS A 65 7.34 5.23 14.44
C LYS A 65 5.90 5.62 14.76
N SER A 66 5.54 6.86 14.45
CA SER A 66 4.15 7.31 14.50
C SER A 66 3.31 6.55 13.49
N ASP A 67 2.00 6.47 13.75
CA ASP A 67 1.04 5.93 12.81
C ASP A 67 1.18 6.64 11.45
N PRO A 68 1.41 5.90 10.34
CA PRO A 68 1.62 6.50 9.04
C PRO A 68 0.33 7.02 8.37
N LEU A 69 -0.84 6.91 8.99
CA LEU A 69 -2.14 7.26 8.41
C LEU A 69 -2.15 8.61 7.68
N ILE A 70 -1.94 9.72 8.39
CA ILE A 70 -2.01 11.07 7.81
C ILE A 70 -0.98 11.25 6.70
N LYS A 71 0.22 10.68 6.87
CA LYS A 71 1.27 10.71 5.85
C LYS A 71 0.85 9.93 4.61
N GLY A 72 0.28 8.73 4.78
CA GLY A 72 -0.23 7.89 3.70
C GLY A 72 -1.37 8.56 2.94
N LEU A 73 -2.36 9.13 3.64
CA LEU A 73 -3.46 9.86 3.01
C LEU A 73 -2.94 11.07 2.20
N THR A 74 -2.01 11.84 2.77
CA THR A 74 -1.42 13.00 2.08
C THR A 74 -0.64 12.60 0.82
N GLN A 75 0.03 11.45 0.84
CA GLN A 75 0.77 10.94 -0.30
C GLN A 75 -0.17 10.40 -1.37
N LEU A 76 -1.16 9.61 -0.96
CA LEU A 76 -2.20 9.09 -1.84
C LEU A 76 -2.96 10.23 -2.52
N ASP A 77 -3.29 11.31 -1.81
CA ASP A 77 -3.95 12.48 -2.41
C ASP A 77 -3.19 13.06 -3.60
N LYS A 78 -1.87 13.18 -3.49
CA LYS A 78 -1.01 13.66 -4.59
C LYS A 78 -1.00 12.70 -5.77
N TYR A 79 -1.04 11.40 -5.48
CA TYR A 79 -1.06 10.38 -6.52
C TYR A 79 -2.41 10.36 -7.25
N LEU A 80 -3.51 10.43 -6.51
CA LEU A 80 -4.87 10.50 -7.06
C LEU A 80 -5.10 11.77 -7.88
N ASP A 81 -4.42 12.88 -7.57
CA ASP A 81 -4.42 14.08 -8.44
C ASP A 81 -3.89 13.76 -9.85
N GLY A 82 -2.75 13.07 -9.94
CA GLY A 82 -2.15 12.70 -11.21
C GLY A 82 -2.98 11.68 -12.01
N LEU A 83 -3.82 10.91 -11.32
CA LEU A 83 -4.72 9.93 -11.93
C LEU A 83 -6.13 10.49 -12.22
N GLY A 84 -6.48 11.66 -11.69
CA GLY A 84 -7.83 12.22 -11.80
C GLY A 84 -8.89 11.41 -11.05
N LEU A 85 -8.54 10.85 -9.88
CA LEU A 85 -9.41 9.97 -9.10
C LEU A 85 -9.90 10.63 -7.81
N ASP A 86 -11.15 10.33 -7.42
CA ASP A 86 -11.76 10.78 -6.16
C ASP A 86 -11.77 9.72 -5.07
N THR A 87 -11.33 8.50 -5.40
CA THR A 87 -11.25 7.36 -4.48
C THR A 87 -9.90 6.66 -4.59
N GLY A 88 -9.48 5.99 -3.51
CA GLY A 88 -8.22 5.25 -3.49
C GLY A 88 -8.14 4.31 -2.29
N TRP A 89 -7.04 3.56 -2.23
CA TRP A 89 -6.80 2.58 -1.18
C TRP A 89 -5.52 2.91 -0.44
N LEU A 90 -5.59 2.91 0.89
CA LEU A 90 -4.41 3.00 1.74
C LEU A 90 -4.30 1.68 2.52
N VAL A 91 -3.20 0.96 2.35
CA VAL A 91 -2.94 -0.27 3.11
C VAL A 91 -1.79 -0.04 4.07
N ILE A 92 -2.06 -0.22 5.36
CA ILE A 92 -1.08 -0.09 6.44
C ILE A 92 -0.80 -1.49 7.00
N PHE A 93 0.41 -1.98 6.77
CA PHE A 93 0.91 -3.18 7.44
C PHE A 93 1.53 -2.78 8.77
N ASP A 94 0.88 -3.12 9.87
CA ASP A 94 1.39 -2.90 11.21
C ASP A 94 2.33 -4.04 11.60
N ARG A 95 3.59 -3.70 11.82
CA ARG A 95 4.67 -4.62 12.14
C ARG A 95 5.26 -4.35 13.51
N ARG A 96 4.52 -3.65 14.37
CA ARG A 96 4.93 -3.48 15.76
C ARG A 96 4.99 -4.86 16.45
N PRO A 97 5.97 -5.09 17.34
CA PRO A 97 6.11 -6.34 18.05
C PRO A 97 4.94 -6.56 19.02
N GLY A 98 4.64 -7.83 19.33
CA GLY A 98 3.60 -8.20 20.30
C GLY A 98 2.16 -8.15 19.78
N LEU A 99 1.96 -7.92 18.48
CA LEU A 99 0.64 -7.97 17.85
C LEU A 99 0.23 -9.42 17.52
N PRO A 100 -1.08 -9.72 17.50
CA PRO A 100 -1.60 -10.98 16.98
C PRO A 100 -1.15 -11.26 15.54
N PRO A 101 -1.28 -12.51 15.05
CA PRO A 101 -1.03 -12.82 13.64
C PRO A 101 -1.79 -11.87 12.71
N MET A 102 -1.13 -11.46 11.61
CA MET A 102 -1.67 -10.47 10.65
C MET A 102 -3.10 -10.82 10.18
N GLY A 103 -3.36 -12.11 9.92
CA GLY A 103 -4.67 -12.59 9.45
C GLY A 103 -5.80 -12.46 10.48
N GLU A 104 -5.50 -12.29 11.77
CA GLU A 104 -6.48 -12.16 12.84
C GLU A 104 -6.83 -10.70 13.16
N ARG A 105 -6.14 -9.74 12.55
CA ARG A 105 -6.28 -8.30 12.85
C ARG A 105 -6.39 -7.43 11.61
N ILE A 106 -6.90 -8.00 10.52
CA ILE A 106 -7.23 -7.24 9.32
C ILE A 106 -8.51 -6.45 9.59
N SER A 107 -8.46 -5.14 9.39
CA SER A 107 -9.63 -4.26 9.43
C SER A 107 -9.73 -3.45 8.15
N THR A 108 -10.97 -3.12 7.77
CA THR A 108 -11.28 -2.24 6.65
C THR A 108 -12.21 -1.14 7.11
N GLU A 109 -11.88 0.10 6.81
CA GLU A 109 -12.69 1.28 7.14
C GLU A 109 -12.67 2.29 5.99
N GLU A 110 -13.72 3.10 5.88
CA GLU A 110 -13.72 4.27 4.98
C GLU A 110 -13.27 5.50 5.77
N VAL A 111 -12.29 6.21 5.22
CA VAL A 111 -11.78 7.46 5.80
C VAL A 111 -11.77 8.56 4.75
N ILE A 112 -11.87 9.80 5.22
CA ILE A 112 -11.77 10.98 4.36
C ILE A 112 -10.33 11.49 4.37
N SER A 113 -9.75 11.64 3.18
CA SER A 113 -8.41 12.22 3.03
C SER A 113 -8.41 13.71 3.37
N PRO A 114 -7.24 14.33 3.64
CA PRO A 114 -7.12 15.78 3.80
C PRO A 114 -7.71 16.60 2.64
N ARG A 115 -7.77 16.03 1.43
CA ARG A 115 -8.41 16.66 0.26
C ARG A 115 -9.89 16.31 0.06
N GLY A 116 -10.52 15.64 1.01
CA GLY A 116 -11.95 15.30 0.95
C GLY A 116 -12.28 14.06 0.12
N ARG A 117 -11.30 13.22 -0.22
CA ARG A 117 -11.51 11.99 -1.01
C ARG A 117 -11.92 10.83 -0.12
N THR A 118 -12.70 9.91 -0.67
CA THR A 118 -13.10 8.69 0.03
C THR A 118 -12.01 7.63 -0.16
N ILE A 119 -11.36 7.24 0.94
CA ILE A 119 -10.27 6.27 0.93
C ILE A 119 -10.69 5.01 1.67
N THR A 120 -10.56 3.86 1.02
CA THR A 120 -10.65 2.57 1.71
C THR A 120 -9.32 2.30 2.42
N LEU A 121 -9.35 2.29 3.74
CA LEU A 121 -8.20 2.02 4.59
C LEU A 121 -8.23 0.58 5.05
N ILE A 122 -7.20 -0.18 4.70
CA ILE A 122 -6.95 -1.52 5.24
C ILE A 122 -5.81 -1.43 6.25
N ARG A 123 -6.02 -1.98 7.45
CA ARG A 123 -4.95 -2.17 8.44
C ARG A 123 -4.79 -3.66 8.70
N SER A 124 -3.57 -4.12 8.90
CA SER A 124 -3.24 -5.54 9.13
C SER A 124 -2.09 -5.75 10.07
#